data_AF-A0A8K0GAA1-F1
#
_entry.id   AF-A0A8K0GAA1-F1
#
_cell.length_a   1.000
_cell.length_b   1.000
_cell.length_c   1.000
_cell.angle_alpha   90.00
_cell.angle_beta   90.00
_cell.angle_gamma   90.00
#
_symmetry.space_group_name_H-M   'P 1'
#
loop_
_entity.id
_entity.type
_entity.pdbx_description
1 polymer ?
#
loop_
_entity_poly.entity_id
_entity_poly.type
_entity_poly.pdbx_seq_one_letter_code
_entity_poly.pdbx_strand_id
1 'polypeptide(L)'
;MSLLFKVWNITRQKKVFVVLNSDDQQLYVNLVLKASEKLELDGSTLVLESDGTIIDDDHVLRHLEKETLILLEKDQKWICATSGLNLSTCSTETK
;
A
#
# COMPACT_ATOMS: atom_id res chain seq x y z
N MET A 1 -12.35 16.06 6.91
CA MET A 1 -12.82 15.50 5.61
C MET A 1 -12.48 14.01 5.60
N SER A 2 -13.08 13.13 4.80
CA SER A 2 -12.72 11.69 4.82
C SER A 2 -11.84 11.33 3.63
N LEU A 3 -10.83 10.48 3.85
CA LEU A 3 -10.00 9.89 2.81
C LEU A 3 -10.34 8.41 2.64
N LEU A 4 -10.50 7.96 1.41
CA LEU A 4 -10.80 6.57 1.07
C LEU A 4 -9.58 5.91 0.41
N PHE A 5 -8.97 4.95 1.11
CA PHE A 5 -7.83 4.20 0.59
C PHE A 5 -8.23 2.80 0.13
N LYS A 6 -7.67 2.38 -1.00
CA LYS A 6 -7.78 1.02 -1.52
C LYS A 6 -6.48 0.27 -1.25
N VAL A 7 -6.56 -0.82 -0.48
CA VAL A 7 -5.38 -1.57 -0.02
C VAL A 7 -5.51 -3.04 -0.40
N TRP A 8 -4.47 -3.61 -1.00
CA TRP A 8 -4.34 -5.05 -1.28
C TRP A 8 -3.32 -5.71 -0.36
N ASN A 9 -3.43 -7.03 -0.25
CA ASN A 9 -2.31 -7.85 0.18
C ASN A 9 -1.29 -8.04 -0.96
N ILE A 10 -0.08 -8.51 -0.63
CA ILE A 10 1.00 -8.74 -1.59
C ILE A 10 0.61 -9.63 -2.79
N THR A 11 -0.22 -10.65 -2.56
CA THR A 11 -0.64 -11.60 -3.60
C THR A 11 -1.72 -11.03 -4.53
N ARG A 12 -2.25 -9.84 -4.23
CA ARG A 12 -3.38 -9.23 -4.93
C ARG A 12 -4.58 -10.18 -5.04
N GLN A 13 -4.83 -10.95 -3.98
CA GLN A 13 -6.00 -11.84 -3.87
C GLN A 13 -7.08 -11.25 -2.97
N LYS A 14 -6.69 -10.47 -1.95
CA LYS A 14 -7.61 -9.81 -1.01
C LYS A 14 -7.39 -8.30 -1.09
N LYS A 15 -8.50 -7.56 -1.19
CA LYS A 15 -8.52 -6.09 -1.19
C LYS A 15 -9.57 -5.56 -0.23
N VAL A 16 -9.27 -4.43 0.39
CA VAL A 16 -10.17 -3.75 1.32
C VAL A 16 -10.17 -2.26 1.04
N PHE A 17 -11.27 -1.62 1.41
CA PHE A 17 -11.33 -0.17 1.52
C PHE A 17 -11.18 0.24 2.98
N VAL A 18 -10.35 1.25 3.23
CA VAL A 18 -10.14 1.86 4.55
C VAL A 18 -10.51 3.33 4.46
N VAL A 19 -11.37 3.77 5.38
CA VAL A 19 -11.78 5.17 5.50
C VAL A 19 -11.12 5.76 6.73
N LEU A 20 -10.44 6.89 6.54
CA LEU A 20 -9.77 7.66 7.59
C LEU A 20 -10.25 9.11 7.57
N ASN A 21 -10.06 9.81 8.69
CA ASN A 21 -10.26 11.25 8.74
C ASN A 21 -9.00 11.94 8.23
N SER A 22 -9.14 12.91 7.33
CA SER A 22 -8.04 13.70 6.76
C SER A 22 -7.22 14.44 7.81
N ASP A 23 -7.88 14.75 8.92
CA ASP A 23 -7.36 15.58 10.01
C ASP A 23 -6.63 14.74 11.08
N ASP A 24 -6.59 13.40 10.91
CA ASP A 24 -5.83 12.53 11.79
C ASP A 24 -4.32 12.85 11.68
N GLN A 25 -3.68 13.03 12.85
CA GLN A 25 -2.24 13.31 12.94
C GLN A 25 -1.35 12.09 12.69
N GLN A 26 -1.94 10.88 12.65
CA GLN A 26 -1.24 9.61 12.47
C GLN A 26 -1.92 8.80 11.37
N LEU A 27 -1.98 9.38 10.17
CA LEU A 27 -2.77 8.85 9.07
C LEU A 27 -2.21 7.49 8.62
N TYR A 28 -0.89 7.40 8.47
CA TYR A 28 -0.18 6.19 8.10
C TYR A 28 -0.41 5.05 9.09
N VAL A 29 -0.21 5.31 10.38
CA VAL A 29 -0.39 4.29 11.43
C VAL A 29 -1.83 3.79 11.47
N ASN A 30 -2.80 4.71 11.40
CA ASN A 30 -4.21 4.35 11.38
C ASN A 30 -4.59 3.54 10.13
N LEU A 31 -3.98 3.85 8.97
CA LEU A 31 -4.18 3.10 7.74
C LEU A 31 -3.65 1.68 7.86
N VAL A 32 -2.41 1.53 8.32
CA VAL A 32 -1.77 0.22 8.53
C VAL A 32 -2.60 -0.61 9.49
N LEU A 33 -2.96 -0.09 10.67
CA LEU A 33 -3.74 -0.85 11.67
C LEU A 33 -5.08 -1.33 11.13
N LYS A 34 -5.88 -0.43 10.51
CA LYS A 34 -7.19 -0.81 9.97
C LYS A 34 -7.09 -1.74 8.76
N ALA A 35 -6.09 -1.56 7.92
CA ALA A 35 -5.85 -2.44 6.78
C ALA A 35 -5.41 -3.83 7.26
N SER A 36 -4.50 -3.92 8.23
CA SER A 36 -4.05 -5.16 8.88
C SER A 36 -5.22 -5.94 9.48
N GLU A 37 -6.09 -5.27 10.24
CA GLU A 37 -7.28 -5.87 10.82
C GLU A 37 -8.21 -6.45 9.74
N LYS A 38 -8.52 -5.68 8.70
CA LYS A 38 -9.44 -6.12 7.64
C LYS A 38 -8.85 -7.18 6.71
N LEU A 39 -7.55 -7.11 6.44
CA LEU A 39 -6.84 -8.07 5.60
C LEU A 39 -6.44 -9.33 6.37
N GLU A 40 -6.50 -9.32 7.70
CA GLU A 40 -6.11 -10.43 8.60
C GLU A 40 -4.62 -10.78 8.42
N LEU A 41 -3.76 -9.77 8.41
CA LEU A 41 -2.32 -9.91 8.23
C LEU A 41 -1.55 -8.99 9.18
N ASP A 42 -0.30 -9.33 9.50
CA ASP A 42 0.57 -8.52 10.36
C ASP A 42 1.31 -7.44 9.54
N GLY A 43 0.52 -6.49 9.05
CA GLY A 43 0.98 -5.45 8.13
C GLY A 43 1.91 -4.47 8.82
N SER A 44 3.06 -4.24 8.18
CA SER A 44 4.14 -3.38 8.66
C SER A 44 4.36 -2.17 7.74
N THR A 45 4.32 -2.38 6.42
CA THR A 45 4.78 -1.38 5.45
C THR A 45 3.77 -1.20 4.33
N LEU A 46 3.46 0.05 3.98
CA LEU A 46 2.67 0.37 2.80
C LEU A 46 3.57 0.76 1.63
N VAL A 47 3.21 0.27 0.45
CA VAL A 47 3.87 0.61 -0.80
C VAL A 47 2.83 0.92 -1.89
N LEU A 48 3.22 1.67 -2.90
CA LEU A 48 2.44 1.83 -4.12
C LEU A 48 2.35 0.51 -4.87
N GLU A 49 1.16 0.21 -5.38
CA GLU A 49 0.93 -1.00 -6.17
C GLU A 49 1.70 -0.97 -7.50
N SER A 50 1.82 0.23 -8.10
CA SER A 50 2.40 0.47 -9.42
C SER A 50 3.90 0.15 -9.53
N ASP A 51 4.68 0.56 -8.53
CA ASP A 51 6.15 0.54 -8.59
C ASP A 51 6.82 0.08 -7.30
N GLY A 52 6.04 -0.19 -6.24
CA GLY A 52 6.58 -0.61 -4.96
C GLY A 52 7.22 0.50 -4.14
N THR A 53 7.04 1.77 -4.51
CA THR A 53 7.54 2.91 -3.73
C THR A 53 6.98 2.86 -2.31
N ILE A 54 7.85 2.91 -1.31
CA ILE A 54 7.48 2.91 0.10
C ILE A 54 6.80 4.24 0.44
N ILE A 55 5.71 4.16 1.18
CA ILE A 55 5.03 5.33 1.74
C ILE A 55 5.42 5.42 3.20
N ASP A 56 6.05 6.51 3.60
CA ASP A 56 6.53 6.76 4.96
C ASP A 56 6.11 8.14 5.50
N ASP A 57 5.38 8.93 4.70
CA ASP A 57 4.97 10.30 5.01
C ASP A 57 3.45 10.50 4.86
N ASP A 58 2.82 11.03 5.93
CA ASP A 58 1.39 11.32 5.99
C ASP A 58 0.91 12.37 4.97
N HIS A 59 1.74 13.37 4.66
CA HIS A 59 1.44 14.36 3.63
C HIS A 59 1.44 13.72 2.25
N VAL A 60 2.38 12.85 1.95
CA VAL A 60 2.39 12.10 0.68
C VAL A 60 1.14 11.22 0.58
N LEU A 61 0.82 10.49 1.66
CA LEU A 61 -0.34 9.60 1.71
C LEU A 61 -1.67 10.33 1.41
N ARG A 62 -1.83 11.59 1.83
CA ARG A 62 -3.00 12.42 1.48
C ARG A 62 -3.15 12.69 -0.01
N HIS A 63 -2.07 12.66 -0.79
CA HIS A 63 -2.10 12.86 -2.24
C HIS A 63 -2.32 11.56 -3.02
N LEU A 64 -2.25 10.40 -2.36
CA LEU A 64 -2.34 9.07 -2.96
C LEU A 64 -3.71 8.42 -2.82
N GLU A 65 -4.77 9.18 -2.51
CA GLU A 65 -6.13 8.65 -2.30
C GLU A 65 -6.65 7.83 -3.50
N LYS A 66 -6.27 8.22 -4.72
CA LYS A 66 -6.69 7.54 -5.95
C LYS A 66 -5.82 6.34 -6.31
N GLU A 67 -4.67 6.21 -5.66
CA GLU A 67 -3.74 5.12 -5.93
C GLU A 67 -4.16 3.86 -5.20
N THR A 68 -3.73 2.72 -5.75
CA THR A 68 -3.87 1.44 -5.08
C THR A 68 -2.62 1.18 -4.26
N LEU A 69 -2.80 0.81 -3.00
CA LEU A 69 -1.70 0.50 -2.07
C LEU A 69 -1.59 -1.00 -1.85
N ILE A 70 -0.39 -1.48 -1.53
CA ILE A 70 -0.13 -2.81 -1.03
C ILE A 70 0.36 -2.72 0.41
N LEU A 71 -0.24 -3.51 1.29
CA LEU A 71 0.24 -3.72 2.65
C LEU A 71 1.13 -4.97 2.69
N LEU A 72 2.36 -4.78 3.17
CA LEU A 72 3.39 -5.81 3.32
C LEU A 72 3.56 -6.17 4.79
N GLU A 73 3.74 -7.45 5.07
CA GLU A 73 4.24 -7.95 6.36
C GLU A 73 5.75 -7.70 6.48
N LYS A 74 6.30 -7.80 7.69
CA LYS A 74 7.69 -7.40 8.02
C LYS A 74 8.77 -8.01 7.12
N ASP A 75 8.59 -9.26 6.69
CA ASP A 75 9.57 -9.99 5.87
C ASP A 75 9.20 -10.05 4.38
N GLN A 76 8.12 -9.36 3.99
CA GLN A 76 7.66 -9.32 2.61
C GLN A 76 8.34 -8.21 1.82
N LYS A 77 8.60 -8.49 0.54
CA LYS A 77 9.07 -7.50 -0.42
C LYS A 77 8.00 -7.32 -1.48
N TRP A 78 7.81 -6.09 -1.95
CA TRP A 78 6.88 -5.82 -3.05
C TRP A 78 7.22 -6.69 -4.26
N ILE A 79 6.17 -7.20 -4.91
CA ILE A 79 6.26 -7.99 -6.14
C ILE A 79 5.49 -7.25 -7.21
N CYS A 80 6.13 -7.02 -8.35
CA CYS A 80 5.49 -6.41 -9.52
C CYS A 80 4.29 -7.24 -9.97
N ALA A 81 3.19 -6.58 -10.33
CA ALA A 81 2.03 -7.22 -10.94
C ALA A 81 2.40 -7.68 -12.36
N THR A 82 2.97 -8.87 -12.49
CA THR A 82 3.22 -9.46 -13.81
C THR A 82 1.87 -9.85 -14.41
N SER A 83 1.41 -9.00 -15.33
CA SER A 83 0.27 -9.29 -16.19
C SER A 83 0.68 -10.38 -17.18
N GLY A 84 0.66 -11.65 -16.75
CA GLY A 84 0.83 -12.83 -17.61
C GLY A 84 2.02 -12.81 -18.57
N LEU A 85 3.07 -13.57 -18.21
CA LEU A 85 4.27 -13.91 -18.99
C LEU A 85 5.48 -12.96 -18.86
N ASN A 86 6.58 -13.60 -18.44
CA ASN A 86 7.98 -13.17 -18.37
C ASN A 86 8.39 -12.32 -17.17
N LEU A 87 9.22 -12.95 -16.33
CA LEU A 87 10.13 -12.29 -15.41
C LEU A 87 11.02 -11.32 -16.21
N SER A 88 10.67 -10.05 -16.23
CA SER A 88 11.66 -9.00 -16.34
C SER A 88 11.58 -8.16 -15.08
N THR A 89 12.69 -8.18 -14.35
CA THR A 89 13.09 -7.30 -13.28
C THR A 89 12.46 -5.92 -13.44
N CYS A 90 11.80 -5.41 -12.40
CA CYS A 90 11.35 -4.03 -12.36
C CYS A 90 12.61 -3.15 -12.37
N SER A 91 13.00 -2.68 -13.55
CA SER A 91 14.21 -1.90 -13.75
C SER A 91 14.06 -0.54 -13.08
N THR A 92 14.75 -0.34 -11.95
CA THR A 92 15.13 1.00 -11.51
C THR A 92 16.20 1.52 -12.47
N GLU A 93 15.81 2.31 -13.47
CA GLU A 93 16.76 3.15 -14.20
C GLU A 93 17.34 4.17 -13.22
N THR A 94 18.60 3.94 -12.86
CA THR A 94 19.43 4.90 -12.14
C THR A 94 19.97 5.86 -13.20
N LYS A 95 19.76 7.17 -13.04
CA LYS A 95 20.49 8.18 -13.79
C LYS A 95 21.47 8.91 -12.88
#